data_AF-A0A1G1CI75-F1
#
_entry.id   AF-A0A1G1CI75-F1
#
_cell.length_a   1.000
_cell.length_b   1.000
_cell.length_c   1.000
_cell.angle_alpha   90.00
_cell.angle_beta   90.00
_cell.angle_gamma   90.00
#
_symmetry.space_group_name_H-M   'P 1'
#
loop_
_entity.id
_entity.type
_entity.pdbx_description
1 polymer ?
#
loop_
_entity_poly.entity_id
_entity_poly.type
_entity_poly.pdbx_seq_one_letter_code
_entity_poly.pdbx_strand_id
1 'polypeptide(L)'
;MIKAFSSFLGIKEAEPQIMANFAGIKVPVSVEDLLTMPAADTQFNLYCAERDGIKPLSIGEVIRQLPPDQIAKSVLFDTPPSGLLPGNHWRIMGIDEEQGVVHLQMTGIFGNHDYGAVPMVSVPIDKPFFTGVSIQRFEHEGSSLELDEVVQLVVQAGENIEAMPEWSGDTVLWSNNEGVLSERK
;
A
#
# COMPACT_ATOMS: atom_id res chain seq x y z
N MET A 1 -33.52 -16.78 -27.29
CA MET A 1 -34.68 -16.66 -26.39
C MET A 1 -34.29 -17.13 -24.97
N ILE A 2 -33.26 -16.50 -24.38
CA ILE A 2 -32.72 -16.80 -23.03
C ILE A 2 -32.22 -15.47 -22.42
N LYS A 3 -33.07 -14.44 -22.41
CA LYS A 3 -32.76 -13.13 -21.78
C LYS A 3 -33.86 -12.64 -20.84
N ALA A 4 -34.98 -13.37 -20.75
CA ALA A 4 -36.17 -12.93 -20.04
C ALA A 4 -36.42 -13.64 -18.70
N PHE A 5 -35.54 -14.57 -18.29
CA PHE A 5 -35.72 -15.34 -17.04
C PHE A 5 -34.82 -14.89 -15.88
N SER A 6 -33.74 -14.14 -16.12
CA SER A 6 -32.83 -13.71 -15.04
C SER A 6 -33.40 -12.57 -14.18
N SER A 7 -34.26 -11.71 -14.73
CA SER A 7 -34.85 -10.58 -14.00
C SER A 7 -35.91 -10.99 -12.97
N PHE A 8 -36.40 -12.23 -13.00
CA PHE A 8 -37.44 -12.71 -12.06
C PHE A 8 -36.85 -13.24 -10.74
N LEU A 9 -35.54 -13.47 -10.66
CA LEU A 9 -34.87 -14.09 -9.50
C LEU A 9 -34.08 -13.10 -8.64
N GLY A 10 -34.09 -11.80 -8.92
CA GLY A 10 -33.33 -10.81 -8.15
C GLY A 10 -31.82 -11.05 -8.16
N ILE A 11 -31.31 -11.87 -9.08
CA ILE A 11 -29.89 -12.09 -9.28
C ILE A 11 -29.38 -10.83 -9.97
N LYS A 12 -28.86 -9.87 -9.18
CA LYS A 12 -27.96 -8.84 -9.72
C LYS A 12 -26.86 -9.60 -10.47
N GLU A 13 -26.73 -9.34 -11.78
CA GLU A 13 -25.57 -9.83 -12.52
C GLU A 13 -24.34 -9.33 -11.76
N ALA A 14 -23.54 -10.27 -11.24
CA ALA A 14 -22.31 -9.91 -10.56
C ALA A 14 -21.42 -9.18 -11.57
N GLU A 15 -20.95 -7.99 -11.21
CA GLU A 15 -20.02 -7.25 -12.05
C GLU A 15 -18.79 -8.11 -12.35
N PRO A 16 -18.26 -8.06 -13.58
CA PRO A 16 -17.10 -8.86 -13.94
C PRO A 16 -15.90 -8.47 -13.06
N GLN A 17 -15.38 -9.45 -12.31
CA GLN A 17 -14.20 -9.29 -11.48
C GLN A 17 -12.94 -9.77 -12.22
N ILE A 18 -11.84 -9.03 -12.07
CA ILE A 18 -10.50 -9.41 -12.49
C ILE A 18 -9.71 -9.83 -11.24
N MET A 19 -8.85 -10.82 -11.37
CA MET A 19 -7.93 -11.20 -10.30
C MET A 19 -6.65 -10.37 -10.39
N ALA A 20 -6.54 -9.32 -9.58
CA ALA A 20 -5.27 -8.62 -9.38
C ALA A 20 -4.28 -9.53 -8.63
N ASN A 21 -3.00 -9.47 -8.99
CA ASN A 21 -1.97 -10.31 -8.39
C ASN A 21 -0.84 -9.47 -7.80
N PHE A 22 -0.72 -9.51 -6.47
CA PHE A 22 0.33 -8.81 -5.71
C PHE A 22 1.29 -9.86 -5.14
N ALA A 23 2.35 -10.17 -5.89
CA ALA A 23 3.37 -11.16 -5.53
C ALA A 23 2.82 -12.54 -5.10
N GLY A 24 1.82 -13.05 -5.82
CA GLY A 24 1.17 -14.34 -5.57
C GLY A 24 -0.13 -14.24 -4.77
N ILE A 25 -0.49 -13.05 -4.30
CA ILE A 25 -1.75 -12.81 -3.60
C ILE A 25 -2.78 -12.36 -4.62
N LYS A 26 -3.83 -13.17 -4.78
CA LYS A 26 -4.88 -12.95 -5.76
C LYS A 26 -6.07 -12.27 -5.10
N VAL A 27 -6.37 -11.07 -5.56
CA VAL A 27 -7.46 -10.25 -5.04
C VAL A 27 -8.50 -10.05 -6.14
N PRO A 28 -9.77 -10.40 -5.92
CA PRO A 28 -10.83 -10.08 -6.86
C PRO A 28 -11.15 -8.58 -6.78
N VAL A 29 -11.02 -7.88 -7.91
CA VAL A 29 -11.33 -6.45 -8.04
C VAL A 29 -12.25 -6.21 -9.23
N SER A 30 -13.11 -5.18 -9.19
CA SER A 30 -13.87 -4.80 -10.37
C SER A 30 -12.94 -4.18 -11.44
N VAL A 31 -13.39 -4.17 -12.69
CA VAL A 31 -12.64 -3.50 -13.77
C VAL A 31 -12.53 -2.00 -13.52
N GLU A 32 -13.58 -1.38 -12.99
CA GLU A 32 -13.61 0.06 -12.68
C GLU A 32 -12.61 0.42 -11.59
N ASP A 33 -12.55 -0.38 -10.51
CA ASP A 33 -11.57 -0.18 -9.44
C ASP A 33 -10.14 -0.35 -9.95
N LEU A 34 -9.90 -1.32 -10.84
CA LEU A 34 -8.57 -1.53 -11.43
C LEU A 34 -8.07 -0.31 -12.23
N LEU A 35 -8.98 0.45 -12.85
CA LEU A 35 -8.63 1.65 -13.62
C LEU A 35 -8.30 2.85 -12.72
N THR A 36 -8.75 2.83 -11.46
CA THR A 36 -8.53 3.93 -10.51
C THR A 36 -7.34 3.67 -9.58
N MET A 37 -6.87 2.43 -9.49
CA MET A 37 -5.71 2.04 -8.68
C MET A 37 -4.44 1.84 -9.54
N PRO A 38 -3.27 2.27 -9.07
CA PRO A 38 -2.00 1.86 -9.65
C PRO A 38 -1.69 0.42 -9.23
N ALA A 39 -2.30 -0.57 -9.90
CA ALA A 39 -1.99 -1.98 -9.66
C ALA A 39 -0.87 -2.44 -10.58
N ALA A 40 0.36 -2.46 -10.06
CA ALA A 40 1.53 -2.96 -10.79
C ALA A 40 1.87 -4.40 -10.37
N ASP A 41 2.51 -5.14 -11.27
CA ASP A 41 3.00 -6.47 -10.96
C ASP A 41 4.18 -6.37 -9.98
N THR A 42 3.92 -6.69 -8.70
CA THR A 42 4.95 -6.67 -7.66
C THR A 42 6.16 -7.54 -8.02
N GLN A 43 5.97 -8.71 -8.65
CA GLN A 43 7.11 -9.58 -8.98
C GLN A 43 8.01 -8.92 -10.02
N PHE A 44 7.41 -8.27 -11.01
CA PHE A 44 8.17 -7.51 -12.01
C PHE A 44 8.88 -6.30 -11.38
N ASN A 45 8.21 -5.56 -10.50
CA ASN A 45 8.80 -4.42 -9.81
C ASN A 45 10.01 -4.83 -8.95
N LEU A 46 9.89 -5.89 -8.16
CA LEU A 46 10.99 -6.42 -7.34
C LEU A 46 12.16 -6.90 -8.21
N TYR A 47 11.89 -7.58 -9.31
CA TYR A 47 12.92 -8.00 -10.27
C TYR A 47 13.66 -6.79 -10.88
N CYS A 48 12.94 -5.73 -11.27
CA CYS A 48 13.54 -4.50 -11.75
C CYS A 48 14.39 -3.81 -10.68
N ALA A 49 13.90 -3.75 -9.44
CA ALA A 49 14.63 -3.18 -8.31
C ALA A 49 15.95 -3.91 -8.04
N GLU A 50 15.95 -5.25 -8.04
CA GLU A 50 17.16 -6.06 -7.88
C GLU A 50 18.21 -5.76 -8.96
N ARG A 51 17.78 -5.59 -10.21
CA ARG A 51 18.68 -5.21 -11.32
C ARG A 51 19.32 -3.83 -11.13
N ASP A 52 18.64 -2.93 -10.42
CA ASP A 52 19.10 -1.58 -10.08
C ASP A 52 19.87 -1.52 -8.74
N GLY A 53 20.21 -2.69 -8.20
CA GLY A 53 20.96 -2.83 -6.96
C GLY A 53 20.17 -2.44 -5.69
N ILE A 54 18.87 -2.67 -5.71
CA ILE A 54 17.97 -2.55 -4.56
C ILE A 54 17.63 -3.96 -4.13
N LYS A 55 17.98 -4.35 -2.91
CA LYS A 55 17.58 -5.65 -2.36
C LYS A 55 16.13 -5.57 -1.85
N PRO A 56 15.18 -6.42 -2.32
CA PRO A 56 13.87 -6.54 -1.72
C PRO A 56 13.95 -6.90 -0.24
N LEU A 57 13.12 -6.24 0.57
CA LEU A 57 13.03 -6.38 2.00
C LEU A 57 11.70 -6.99 2.42
N SER A 58 11.76 -7.78 3.48
CA SER A 58 10.61 -8.20 4.26
C SER A 58 10.19 -7.12 5.28
N ILE A 59 8.95 -7.20 5.80
CA ILE A 59 8.50 -6.32 6.89
C ILE A 59 9.40 -6.46 8.11
N GLY A 60 9.79 -7.68 8.47
CA GLY A 60 10.67 -7.94 9.59
C GLY A 60 12.06 -7.30 9.42
N GLU A 61 12.57 -7.16 8.20
CA GLU A 61 13.79 -6.38 7.92
C GLU A 61 13.57 -4.88 8.03
N VAL A 62 12.42 -4.36 7.59
CA VAL A 62 12.06 -2.93 7.70
C VAL A 62 11.90 -2.51 9.16
N ILE A 63 11.12 -3.25 9.95
CA ILE A 63 10.85 -2.95 11.37
C ILE A 63 12.14 -2.93 12.20
N ARG A 64 13.11 -3.80 11.89
CA ARG A 64 14.39 -3.83 12.61
C ARG A 64 15.28 -2.61 12.32
N GLN A 65 14.99 -1.87 11.26
CA GLN A 65 15.80 -0.73 10.81
C GLN A 65 15.19 0.62 11.18
N LEU A 66 13.90 0.68 11.49
CA LEU A 66 13.19 1.92 11.77
C LEU A 66 12.70 1.97 13.22
N PRO A 67 12.70 3.16 13.86
CA PRO A 67 12.02 3.38 15.12
C PRO A 67 10.52 3.04 15.04
N PRO A 68 9.91 2.49 16.11
CA PRO A 68 8.48 2.15 16.12
C PRO A 68 7.55 3.32 15.74
N ASP A 69 7.86 4.54 16.16
CA ASP A 69 7.08 5.75 15.85
C ASP A 69 7.13 6.14 14.36
N GLN A 70 8.17 5.71 13.63
CA GLN A 70 8.26 5.92 12.19
C GLN A 70 7.51 4.85 11.41
N ILE A 71 7.36 3.63 11.97
CA ILE A 71 6.61 2.54 11.32
C ILE A 71 5.14 2.93 11.14
N ALA A 72 4.50 3.51 12.16
CA ALA A 72 3.11 3.98 12.07
C ALA A 72 2.90 5.14 11.07
N LYS A 73 3.99 5.78 10.66
CA LYS A 73 4.02 6.89 9.69
C LYS A 73 4.49 6.47 8.29
N SER A 74 4.80 5.19 8.10
CA SER A 74 5.44 4.69 6.90
C SER A 74 4.44 4.16 5.87
N VAL A 75 4.62 4.59 4.63
CA VAL A 75 4.09 3.93 3.43
C VAL A 75 5.17 3.03 2.87
N LEU A 76 4.89 1.74 2.75
CA LEU A 76 5.78 0.76 2.16
C LEU A 76 5.52 0.66 0.66
N PHE A 77 6.55 0.52 -0.16
CA PHE A 77 6.36 0.40 -1.61
C PHE A 77 7.28 -0.64 -2.26
N ASP A 78 6.85 -1.16 -3.41
CA ASP A 78 7.60 -2.13 -4.23
C ASP A 78 8.23 -1.50 -5.49
N THR A 79 8.06 -0.20 -5.70
CA THR A 79 8.52 0.55 -6.88
C THR A 79 10.04 0.48 -7.05
N PRO A 80 10.61 0.39 -8.27
CA PRO A 80 12.05 0.64 -8.47
C PRO A 80 12.38 2.15 -8.44
N PRO A 81 13.61 2.56 -8.07
CA PRO A 81 14.01 3.97 -8.00
C PRO A 81 14.09 4.67 -9.37
N SER A 82 13.96 3.94 -10.47
CA SER A 82 14.09 4.45 -11.84
C SER A 82 12.84 5.19 -12.36
N GLY A 83 11.78 5.34 -11.55
CA GLY A 83 10.61 6.20 -11.83
C GLY A 83 9.75 5.78 -13.04
N LEU A 84 10.13 4.73 -13.75
CA LEU A 84 9.47 4.28 -14.99
C LEU A 84 8.21 3.45 -14.73
N LEU A 85 8.07 2.88 -13.54
CA LEU A 85 6.94 2.03 -13.17
C LEU A 85 6.25 2.64 -11.95
N PRO A 86 4.93 2.91 -11.97
CA PRO A 86 4.20 3.18 -10.75
C PRO A 86 4.18 1.88 -9.94
N GLY A 87 4.68 1.89 -8.70
CA GLY A 87 4.60 0.71 -7.83
C GLY A 87 3.39 0.73 -6.90
N ASN A 88 3.23 -0.37 -6.17
CA ASN A 88 2.18 -0.52 -5.20
C ASN A 88 2.61 0.11 -3.86
N HIS A 89 1.66 0.75 -3.19
CA HIS A 89 1.89 1.42 -1.91
C HIS A 89 0.98 0.80 -0.85
N TRP A 90 1.54 0.58 0.34
CA TRP A 90 0.93 -0.22 1.39
C TRP A 90 1.09 0.44 2.75
N ARG A 91 0.03 0.41 3.57
CA ARG A 91 0.06 0.74 4.99
C ARG A 91 -0.02 -0.53 5.82
N ILE A 92 0.72 -0.57 6.94
CA ILE A 92 0.61 -1.65 7.93
C ILE A 92 -0.62 -1.38 8.79
N MET A 93 -1.58 -2.30 8.76
CA MET A 93 -2.80 -2.24 9.58
C MET A 93 -2.66 -3.00 10.91
N GLY A 94 -1.70 -3.92 10.98
CA GLY A 94 -1.45 -4.73 12.17
C GLY A 94 -0.47 -5.86 11.90
N ILE A 95 0.07 -6.42 12.97
CA ILE A 95 0.97 -7.57 12.94
C ILE A 95 0.39 -8.65 13.86
N ASP A 96 0.13 -9.83 13.31
CA ASP A 96 -0.22 -11.02 14.08
C ASP A 96 1.07 -11.81 14.32
N GLU A 97 1.65 -11.63 15.50
CA GLU A 97 2.89 -12.30 15.90
C GLU A 97 2.73 -13.81 16.07
N GLU A 98 1.54 -14.29 16.49
CA GLU A 98 1.28 -15.72 16.66
C GLU A 98 1.30 -16.46 15.33
N GLN A 99 0.75 -15.83 14.28
CA GLN A 99 0.70 -16.37 12.93
C GLN A 99 1.91 -15.98 12.07
N GLY A 100 2.73 -15.03 12.52
CA GLY A 100 3.88 -14.53 11.78
C GLY A 100 3.49 -13.77 10.51
N VAL A 101 2.35 -13.08 10.51
CA VAL A 101 1.84 -12.33 9.36
C VAL A 101 1.65 -10.85 9.66
N VAL A 102 1.81 -10.03 8.63
CA VAL A 102 1.48 -8.61 8.63
C VAL A 102 0.24 -8.38 7.78
N HIS A 103 -0.66 -7.54 8.28
CA HIS A 103 -1.84 -7.11 7.55
C HIS A 103 -1.58 -5.77 6.87
N LEU A 104 -1.82 -5.74 5.57
CA LEU A 104 -1.52 -4.60 4.70
C LEU A 104 -2.77 -4.08 4.03
N GLN A 105 -2.92 -2.75 3.97
CA GLN A 105 -3.94 -2.08 3.19
C GLN A 105 -3.29 -1.35 2.02
N MET A 106 -3.80 -1.55 0.80
CA MET A 106 -3.35 -0.79 -0.35
C MET A 106 -3.82 0.65 -0.21
N THR A 107 -2.90 1.60 -0.40
CA THR A 107 -3.09 3.01 -0.11
C THR A 107 -2.48 3.89 -1.20
N GLY A 108 -2.82 5.17 -1.23
CA GLY A 108 -2.14 6.15 -2.07
C GLY A 108 -0.67 6.35 -1.69
N ILE A 109 0.08 7.04 -2.54
CA ILE A 109 1.53 7.26 -2.35
C ILE A 109 1.90 7.93 -1.02
N PHE A 110 0.98 8.73 -0.45
CA PHE A 110 1.15 9.43 0.82
C PHE A 110 0.47 8.72 2.00
N GLY A 111 -0.16 7.56 1.80
CA GLY A 111 -0.80 6.83 2.89
C GLY A 111 -2.12 7.43 3.39
N ASN A 112 -2.61 8.50 2.76
CA ASN A 112 -3.70 9.35 3.26
C ASN A 112 -5.12 8.91 2.82
N HIS A 113 -5.23 7.84 2.03
CA HIS A 113 -6.50 7.23 1.66
C HIS A 113 -6.28 5.76 1.29
N ASP A 114 -7.33 4.95 1.42
CA ASP A 114 -7.29 3.53 1.08
C ASP A 114 -8.04 3.23 -0.21
N TYR A 115 -7.51 2.31 -1.01
CA TYR A 115 -8.25 1.73 -2.13
C TYR A 115 -9.22 0.68 -1.59
N GLY A 116 -10.39 1.12 -1.12
CA GLY A 116 -11.36 0.25 -0.42
C GLY A 116 -11.88 -0.96 -1.21
N ALA A 117 -11.70 -0.98 -2.53
CA ALA A 117 -11.96 -2.13 -3.39
C ALA A 117 -10.93 -3.27 -3.23
N VAL A 118 -9.73 -2.95 -2.75
CA VAL A 118 -8.68 -3.92 -2.41
C VAL A 118 -8.86 -4.27 -0.93
N PRO A 119 -9.37 -5.47 -0.59
CA PRO A 119 -9.38 -5.92 0.79
C PRO A 119 -7.98 -5.93 1.37
N MET A 120 -7.92 -5.82 2.69
CA MET A 120 -6.71 -6.03 3.45
C MET A 120 -6.08 -7.39 3.09
N VAL A 121 -4.76 -7.37 2.94
CA VAL A 121 -3.97 -8.52 2.51
C VAL A 121 -3.03 -8.95 3.63
N SER A 122 -2.96 -10.25 3.89
CA SER A 122 -2.00 -10.82 4.85
C SER A 122 -0.76 -11.34 4.13
N VAL A 123 0.42 -10.93 4.59
CA VAL A 123 1.73 -11.34 4.04
C VAL A 123 2.59 -11.91 5.17
N PRO A 124 3.37 -12.99 4.95
CA PRO A 124 4.34 -13.43 5.93
C PRO A 124 5.35 -12.33 6.26
N ILE A 125 5.69 -12.17 7.54
CA ILE A 125 6.56 -11.08 8.01
C ILE A 125 7.98 -11.13 7.42
N ASP A 126 8.43 -12.31 7.02
CA ASP A 126 9.76 -12.61 6.47
C ASP A 126 9.79 -12.67 4.94
N LYS A 127 8.63 -12.52 4.26
CA LYS A 127 8.56 -12.53 2.80
C LYS A 127 9.07 -11.19 2.22
N PRO A 128 10.07 -11.20 1.33
CA PRO A 128 10.47 -9.99 0.62
C PRO A 128 9.34 -9.47 -0.26
N PHE A 129 9.00 -8.21 -0.07
CA PHE A 129 7.85 -7.59 -0.73
C PHE A 129 8.04 -6.09 -1.01
N PHE A 130 9.03 -5.45 -0.39
CA PHE A 130 9.21 -4.00 -0.46
C PHE A 130 10.61 -3.63 -0.93
N THR A 131 10.74 -2.50 -1.59
CA THR A 131 12.02 -1.94 -2.06
C THR A 131 12.45 -0.75 -1.21
N GLY A 132 11.51 -0.14 -0.50
CA GLY A 132 11.75 0.99 0.37
C GLY A 132 10.50 1.39 1.15
N VAL A 133 10.65 2.51 1.85
CA VAL A 133 9.59 3.13 2.64
C VAL A 133 9.59 4.63 2.42
N SER A 134 8.44 5.27 2.54
CA SER A 134 8.33 6.72 2.70
C SER A 134 7.69 7.04 4.04
N ILE A 135 8.45 7.71 4.91
CA ILE A 135 8.01 8.15 6.23
C ILE A 135 7.34 9.51 6.06
N GLN A 136 6.02 9.53 6.23
CA GLN A 136 5.19 10.70 5.99
C GLN A 136 5.19 11.64 7.20
N ARG A 137 5.10 12.94 6.94
CA ARG A 137 4.90 13.96 7.96
C ARG A 137 3.57 14.67 7.70
N PHE A 138 2.59 14.31 8.53
CA PHE A 138 1.31 14.98 8.60
C PHE A 138 1.16 15.66 9.95
N GLU A 139 0.51 16.83 9.93
CA GLU A 139 0.18 17.60 11.12
C GLU A 139 -1.30 17.99 11.11
N HIS A 140 -1.91 18.02 12.29
CA HIS A 140 -3.24 18.58 12.50
C HIS A 140 -3.29 19.23 13.87
N GLU A 141 -3.76 20.48 13.93
CA GLU A 141 -3.82 21.29 15.16
C GLU A 141 -2.49 21.33 15.95
N GLY A 142 -1.35 21.36 15.22
CA GLY A 142 -0.01 21.40 15.81
C GLY A 142 0.50 20.05 16.37
N SER A 143 -0.22 18.96 16.13
CA SER A 143 0.18 17.59 16.52
C SER A 143 0.60 16.79 15.30
N SER A 144 1.67 16.00 15.42
CA SER A 144 2.10 15.06 14.38
C SER A 144 1.21 13.82 14.41
N LEU A 145 0.75 13.39 13.23
CA LEU A 145 -0.18 12.28 13.07
C LEU A 145 0.49 10.98 12.64
N GLU A 146 -0.11 9.86 13.04
CA GLU A 146 0.07 8.55 12.42
C GLU A 146 -0.84 8.39 11.19
N LEU A 147 -0.51 7.49 10.27
CA LEU A 147 -1.25 7.39 9.01
C LEU A 147 -2.71 6.95 9.17
N ASP A 148 -3.01 6.13 10.18
CA ASP A 148 -4.40 5.75 10.47
C ASP A 148 -5.24 6.96 10.91
N GLU A 149 -4.66 7.88 11.68
CA GLU A 149 -5.31 9.13 12.08
C GLU A 149 -5.51 10.05 10.87
N VAL A 150 -4.52 10.11 9.96
CA VAL A 150 -4.61 10.87 8.70
C VAL A 150 -5.80 10.38 7.87
N VAL A 151 -5.93 9.07 7.65
CA VAL A 151 -7.06 8.52 6.89
C VAL A 151 -8.39 8.84 7.55
N GLN A 152 -8.49 8.68 8.87
CA GLN A 152 -9.71 8.99 9.60
C GLN A 152 -10.11 10.46 9.43
N LEU A 153 -9.16 11.39 9.56
CA LEU A 153 -9.40 12.82 9.40
C LEU A 153 -9.78 13.18 7.95
N VAL A 154 -9.11 12.59 6.96
CA VAL A 154 -9.45 12.80 5.53
C VAL A 154 -10.87 12.33 5.23
N VAL A 155 -11.27 11.15 5.73
CA VAL A 155 -12.63 10.63 5.57
C VAL A 155 -13.66 11.52 6.28
N GLN A 156 -13.36 12.00 7.49
CA GLN A 156 -14.25 12.89 8.26
C GLN A 156 -14.41 14.27 7.61
N ALA A 157 -13.32 14.82 7.06
CA ALA A 157 -13.31 16.12 6.40
C ALA A 157 -14.15 16.11 5.12
N GLY A 158 -14.19 14.99 4.38
CA GLY A 158 -14.91 14.88 3.11
C GLY A 158 -14.39 15.92 2.11
N GLU A 159 -15.24 16.87 1.71
CA GLU A 159 -14.86 17.97 0.81
C GLU A 159 -14.31 19.21 1.55
N ASN A 160 -14.30 19.21 2.89
CA ASN A 160 -13.83 20.34 3.68
C ASN A 160 -12.29 20.35 3.79
N ILE A 161 -11.64 21.01 2.83
CA ILE A 161 -10.18 21.11 2.76
C ILE A 161 -9.56 21.73 4.03
N GLU A 162 -10.25 22.67 4.69
CA GLU A 162 -9.72 23.32 5.90
C GLU A 162 -9.64 22.37 7.11
N ALA A 163 -10.39 21.27 7.09
CA ALA A 163 -10.36 20.25 8.14
C ALA A 163 -9.39 19.09 7.81
N MET A 164 -8.73 19.11 6.65
CA MET A 164 -7.78 18.05 6.27
C MET A 164 -6.45 18.20 7.02
N PRO A 165 -5.74 17.10 7.28
CA PRO A 165 -4.38 17.15 7.81
C PRO A 165 -3.42 17.80 6.81
N GLU A 166 -2.49 18.62 7.31
CA GLU A 166 -1.46 19.27 6.50
C GLU A 166 -0.29 18.32 6.26
N TRP A 167 0.11 18.15 5.00
CA TRP A 167 1.32 17.40 4.64
C TRP A 167 2.52 18.33 4.59
N SER A 168 3.49 18.12 5.50
CA SER A 168 4.71 18.94 5.59
C SER A 168 5.91 18.30 4.90
N GLY A 169 5.76 17.09 4.35
CA GLY A 169 6.75 16.41 3.52
C GLY A 169 6.95 14.94 3.92
N ASP A 170 7.99 14.32 3.36
CA ASP A 170 8.32 12.93 3.64
C ASP A 170 9.83 12.68 3.69
N THR A 171 10.20 11.46 4.06
CA THR A 171 11.57 10.95 3.93
C THR A 171 11.51 9.57 3.30
N VAL A 172 12.07 9.48 2.09
CA VAL A 172 12.06 8.27 1.27
C VAL A 172 13.37 7.51 1.48
N LEU A 173 13.26 6.29 1.99
CA LEU A 173 14.37 5.39 2.22
C LEU A 173 14.28 4.21 1.27
N TRP A 174 15.40 3.90 0.63
CA TRP A 174 15.54 2.79 -0.30
C TRP A 174 16.50 1.75 0.27
N SER A 175 16.20 0.48 0.04
CA SER A 175 17.12 -0.61 0.35
C SER A 175 18.32 -0.58 -0.60
N ASN A 176 19.53 -0.72 -0.08
CA ASN A 176 20.72 -0.92 -0.90
C ASN A 176 20.95 -2.42 -1.22
N ASN A 177 22.07 -2.75 -1.87
CA ASN A 177 22.46 -4.14 -2.17
C ASN A 177 22.62 -5.04 -0.93
N GLU A 178 22.83 -4.44 0.25
CA GLU A 178 23.02 -5.15 1.51
C GLU A 178 21.71 -5.28 2.31
N GLY A 179 20.62 -4.68 1.82
CA GLY A 179 19.34 -4.65 2.52
C GLY A 179 19.20 -3.53 3.55
N VAL A 180 20.06 -2.52 3.50
CA VAL A 180 20.05 -1.38 4.42
C VAL A 180 19.25 -0.23 3.81
N LEU A 181 18.25 0.25 4.56
CA LEU A 181 17.43 1.41 4.22
C LEU A 181 18.26 2.71 4.37
N SER A 182 18.30 3.50 3.31
CA SER A 182 18.99 4.80 3.31
C SER A 182 18.39 5.75 2.27
N GLU A 183 18.55 7.06 2.50
CA GLU A 183 18.23 8.06 1.48
C GLU A 183 19.20 7.91 0.30
N ARG A 184 18.67 7.84 -0.92
CA ARG A 184 19.49 7.89 -2.13
C ARG A 184 19.77 9.34 -2.49
N LYS A 185 21.06 9.67 -2.69
CA LYS A 185 21.53 10.97 -3.20
C LYS A 185 21.50 11.01 -4.72
#